data_AF-A0A6A3IA25-F1
#
_entry.id   AF-A0A6A3IA25-F1
#
_cell.length_a   1.000
_cell.length_b   1.000
_cell.length_c   1.000
_cell.angle_alpha   90.00
_cell.angle_beta   90.00
_cell.angle_gamma   90.00
#
_symmetry.space_group_name_H-M   'P 1'
#
loop_
_entity.id
_entity.type
_entity.pdbx_description
1 polymer ?
#
loop_
_entity_poly.entity_id
_entity_poly.type
_entity_poly.pdbx_seq_one_letter_code
_entity_poly.pdbx_strand_id
1 'polypeptide(L)'
;HEEDVAKRKQLEVDIEQREEQHSLTISKLKESYEVEIGKLQSELNEVKAKYDALKEVMTGCGKSAELGGEVNEVKDKVAELEQKMKAETTRQTELVAFGNRLARKERGLVAQSEGLKAELERIKGEWAKLEREQSRHDFQVLRYTDWQRAIDTAKYDREVAIKDAIDLRNKWVRENERANELKMQLASYAACCDTEHSGNASVILDEMLAKANTTVDAVVNFNVPDEVLVERIPGRRVHSASGHSYHVKFAPPKVAGKDDMTGEPSSKQFRLRRGRCVTSTG
;
A
#
# COMPACT_ATOMS: atom_id res chain seq x y z
N HIS A 1 -8.88 -18.31 -20.51
CA HIS A 1 -9.73 -18.50 -19.30
C HIS A 1 -11.13 -17.95 -19.49
N GLU A 2 -11.33 -16.63 -19.66
CA GLU A 2 -12.67 -16.06 -19.89
C GLU A 2 -13.33 -16.58 -21.18
N GLU A 3 -12.59 -16.68 -22.28
CA GLU A 3 -13.07 -17.32 -23.51
C GLU A 3 -13.45 -18.79 -23.31
N ASP A 4 -12.72 -19.54 -22.49
CA ASP A 4 -12.99 -20.95 -22.23
C ASP A 4 -14.24 -21.13 -21.36
N VAL A 5 -14.46 -20.21 -20.42
CA VAL A 5 -15.68 -20.13 -19.59
C VAL A 5 -16.89 -19.80 -20.48
N ALA A 6 -16.75 -18.85 -21.42
CA ALA A 6 -17.81 -18.50 -22.36
C ALA A 6 -18.16 -19.68 -23.28
N LYS A 7 -17.15 -20.37 -23.85
CA LYS A 7 -17.34 -21.55 -24.69
C LYS A 7 -18.04 -22.70 -23.94
N ARG A 8 -17.68 -22.92 -22.67
CA ARG A 8 -18.37 -23.92 -21.82
C ARG A 8 -19.83 -23.59 -21.60
N LYS A 9 -20.15 -22.35 -21.24
CA LYS A 9 -21.54 -21.91 -21.03
C LYS A 9 -22.38 -22.06 -22.30
N GLN A 10 -21.82 -21.71 -23.45
CA GLN A 10 -22.51 -21.89 -24.73
C GLN A 10 -22.78 -23.36 -25.04
N LEU A 11 -21.79 -24.24 -24.83
CA LEU A 11 -21.97 -25.68 -25.04
C LEU A 11 -23.04 -26.27 -24.13
N GLU A 12 -23.15 -25.80 -22.89
CA GLU A 12 -24.16 -26.27 -21.93
C GLU A 12 -25.58 -25.91 -22.41
N VAL A 13 -25.78 -24.68 -22.87
CA VAL A 13 -27.04 -24.23 -23.48
C VAL A 13 -27.37 -25.03 -24.75
N ASP A 14 -26.38 -25.27 -25.62
CA ASP A 14 -26.57 -26.03 -26.86
C ASP A 14 -26.93 -27.50 -26.60
N ILE A 15 -26.44 -28.08 -25.50
CA ILE A 15 -26.77 -29.44 -25.07
C ILE A 15 -28.22 -29.49 -24.56
N GLU A 16 -28.60 -28.58 -23.65
CA GLU A 16 -29.97 -28.51 -23.11
C GLU A 16 -31.01 -28.37 -24.24
N GLN A 17 -30.75 -27.49 -25.21
CA GLN A 17 -31.66 -27.29 -26.35
C GLN A 17 -31.81 -28.56 -27.20
N ARG A 18 -30.74 -29.32 -27.42
CA ARG A 18 -30.81 -30.58 -28.17
C ARG A 18 -31.56 -31.67 -27.40
N GLU A 19 -31.33 -31.76 -26.09
CA GLU A 19 -32.03 -32.71 -25.23
C GLU A 19 -33.55 -32.44 -25.21
N GLU A 20 -33.96 -31.17 -25.10
CA GLU A 20 -35.36 -30.77 -25.22
C GLU A 20 -35.96 -31.14 -26.59
N GLN A 21 -35.25 -30.87 -27.68
CA GLN A 21 -35.69 -31.23 -29.03
C GLN A 21 -35.86 -32.74 -29.20
N HIS A 22 -34.90 -33.53 -28.71
CA HIS A 22 -34.98 -34.99 -28.76
C HIS A 22 -36.13 -35.53 -27.91
N SER A 23 -36.31 -35.00 -26.70
CA SER A 23 -37.43 -35.35 -25.81
C SER A 23 -38.79 -35.08 -26.48
N LEU A 24 -38.95 -33.90 -27.08
CA LEU A 24 -40.17 -33.54 -27.81
C LEU A 24 -40.45 -34.47 -29.00
N THR A 25 -39.40 -34.84 -29.74
CA THR A 25 -39.52 -35.73 -30.90
C THR A 25 -39.93 -37.14 -30.47
N ILE A 26 -39.37 -37.64 -29.37
CA ILE A 26 -39.74 -38.93 -28.79
C ILE A 26 -41.20 -38.93 -28.32
N SER A 27 -41.67 -37.86 -27.65
CA SER A 27 -43.07 -37.74 -27.22
C SER A 27 -44.03 -37.80 -28.40
N LYS A 28 -43.77 -37.02 -29.45
CA LYS A 28 -44.60 -37.00 -30.67
C LYS A 28 -44.67 -38.37 -31.35
N LEU A 29 -43.55 -39.09 -31.43
CA LEU A 29 -43.52 -40.44 -31.98
C LEU A 29 -44.33 -41.42 -31.12
N LYS A 30 -44.22 -41.33 -29.80
CA LYS A 30 -44.97 -42.19 -28.87
C LYS A 30 -46.48 -41.98 -28.99
N GLU A 31 -46.93 -40.73 -29.02
CA GLU A 31 -48.33 -40.37 -29.24
C GLU A 31 -48.85 -40.91 -30.58
N SER A 32 -48.04 -40.80 -31.65
CA SER A 32 -48.39 -41.36 -32.97
C SER A 32 -48.61 -42.87 -32.92
N TYR A 33 -47.71 -43.62 -32.29
CA TYR A 33 -47.84 -45.08 -32.19
C TYR A 33 -49.00 -45.52 -31.30
N GLU A 34 -49.28 -44.81 -30.20
CA GLU A 34 -50.46 -45.07 -29.36
C GLU A 34 -51.77 -44.90 -30.14
N VAL A 35 -51.86 -43.89 -31.00
CA VAL A 35 -53.01 -43.67 -31.88
C VAL A 35 -53.14 -44.77 -32.93
N GLU A 36 -52.05 -45.19 -33.57
CA GLU A 36 -52.06 -46.27 -34.57
C GLU A 36 -52.46 -47.62 -33.96
N ILE A 37 -51.94 -47.95 -32.77
CA ILE A 37 -52.34 -49.15 -32.03
C ILE A 37 -53.84 -49.13 -31.72
N GLY A 38 -54.36 -47.99 -31.27
CA GLY A 38 -55.79 -47.82 -30.98
C GLY A 38 -56.67 -48.03 -32.22
N LYS A 39 -56.25 -47.50 -33.38
CA LYS A 39 -56.94 -47.72 -34.67
C LYS A 39 -56.96 -49.20 -35.05
N LEU A 40 -55.79 -49.86 -35.03
CA LEU A 40 -55.68 -51.29 -35.35
C LEU A 40 -56.52 -52.16 -34.41
N GLN A 41 -56.58 -51.82 -33.12
CA GLN A 41 -57.45 -52.52 -32.16
C GLN A 41 -58.93 -52.34 -32.48
N SER A 42 -59.36 -51.13 -32.86
CA SER A 42 -60.74 -50.87 -33.26
C SER A 42 -61.14 -51.64 -34.52
N GLU A 43 -60.28 -51.64 -35.55
CA GLU A 43 -60.49 -52.38 -36.79
C GLU A 43 -60.58 -53.90 -36.52
N LEU A 44 -59.67 -54.43 -35.69
CA LEU A 44 -59.69 -55.85 -35.33
C LEU A 44 -60.99 -56.23 -34.60
N ASN A 45 -61.47 -55.39 -33.69
CA ASN A 45 -62.71 -55.64 -32.96
C ASN A 45 -63.93 -55.63 -33.90
N GLU A 46 -63.96 -54.71 -34.86
CA GLU A 46 -65.05 -54.62 -35.84
C GLU A 46 -65.08 -55.83 -36.78
N VAL A 47 -63.91 -56.28 -37.26
CA VAL A 47 -63.81 -57.48 -38.10
C VAL A 47 -64.17 -58.73 -37.32
N LYS A 48 -63.76 -58.85 -36.05
CA LYS A 48 -64.17 -59.96 -35.16
C LYS A 48 -65.69 -59.99 -34.97
N ALA A 49 -66.31 -58.84 -34.73
CA ALA A 49 -67.77 -58.75 -34.62
C ALA A 49 -68.49 -59.15 -35.91
N LYS A 50 -67.98 -58.75 -37.08
CA LYS A 50 -68.51 -59.17 -38.39
C LYS A 50 -68.35 -60.67 -38.63
N TYR A 51 -67.21 -61.23 -38.24
CA TYR A 51 -66.95 -62.68 -38.31
C TYR A 51 -67.93 -63.46 -37.44
N ASP A 52 -68.15 -63.01 -36.19
CA ASP A 52 -69.07 -63.66 -35.26
C ASP A 52 -70.52 -63.61 -35.79
N ALA A 53 -70.96 -62.47 -36.35
CA ALA A 53 -72.27 -62.35 -36.98
C ALA A 53 -72.46 -63.27 -38.21
N LEU A 54 -71.45 -63.35 -39.09
CA LEU A 54 -71.45 -64.25 -40.24
C LEU A 54 -71.47 -65.72 -39.83
N LYS A 55 -70.73 -66.06 -38.78
CA LYS A 55 -70.68 -67.41 -38.20
C LYS A 55 -72.04 -67.83 -37.63
N GLU A 56 -72.74 -66.95 -36.92
CA GLU A 56 -74.10 -67.24 -36.44
C GLU A 56 -75.11 -67.42 -37.59
N VAL A 57 -75.03 -66.60 -38.64
CA VAL A 57 -75.87 -66.74 -39.85
C VAL A 57 -75.61 -68.06 -40.58
N MET A 58 -74.35 -68.49 -40.71
CA MET A 58 -74.00 -69.80 -41.28
C MET A 58 -74.56 -70.97 -40.46
N THR A 59 -74.64 -70.85 -39.13
CA THR A 59 -75.24 -71.90 -38.29
C THR A 59 -76.77 -71.96 -38.42
N GLY A 60 -77.41 -70.91 -38.97
CA GLY A 60 -78.87 -70.83 -39.13
C GLY A 60 -79.41 -71.06 -40.56
N CYS A 61 -78.61 -70.91 -41.62
CA CYS A 61 -79.12 -70.96 -43.01
C CYS A 61 -78.24 -71.85 -43.93
N GLY A 62 -78.82 -72.85 -44.57
CA GLY A 62 -78.14 -73.85 -45.43
C GLY A 62 -77.62 -73.38 -46.79
N LYS A 63 -77.06 -72.16 -46.89
CA LYS A 63 -76.34 -71.65 -48.07
C LYS A 63 -74.83 -71.66 -47.81
N SER A 64 -74.23 -72.85 -47.82
CA SER A 64 -72.86 -73.06 -47.33
C SER A 64 -71.74 -72.75 -48.34
N ALA A 65 -72.03 -72.71 -49.64
CA ALA A 65 -70.98 -72.62 -50.68
C ALA A 65 -70.58 -71.18 -51.04
N GLU A 66 -71.52 -70.24 -51.14
CA GLU A 66 -71.24 -68.83 -51.51
C GLU A 66 -70.68 -68.02 -50.34
N LEU A 67 -71.21 -68.21 -49.13
CA LEU A 67 -70.75 -67.52 -47.92
C LEU A 67 -69.41 -68.07 -47.38
N GLY A 68 -69.02 -69.29 -47.77
CA GLY A 68 -67.75 -69.89 -47.33
C GLY A 68 -66.50 -69.14 -47.84
N GLY A 69 -66.58 -68.53 -49.03
CA GLY A 69 -65.51 -67.69 -49.57
C GLY A 69 -65.32 -66.40 -48.76
N GLU A 70 -66.42 -65.73 -48.42
CA GLU A 70 -66.42 -64.51 -47.61
C GLU A 70 -65.93 -64.76 -46.18
N VAL A 71 -66.32 -65.89 -45.57
CA VAL A 71 -65.86 -66.29 -44.23
C VAL A 71 -64.35 -66.56 -44.23
N ASN A 72 -63.81 -67.18 -45.28
CA ASN A 72 -62.36 -67.41 -45.39
C ASN A 72 -61.59 -66.09 -45.59
N GLU A 73 -62.10 -65.17 -46.43
CA GLU A 73 -61.48 -63.86 -46.63
C GLU A 73 -61.45 -63.01 -45.34
N VAL A 74 -62.53 -63.02 -44.56
CA VAL A 74 -62.58 -62.35 -43.26
C VAL A 74 -61.58 -62.98 -42.28
N LYS A 75 -61.46 -64.31 -42.28
CA LYS A 75 -60.51 -65.04 -41.42
C LYS A 75 -59.05 -64.70 -41.77
N ASP A 76 -58.73 -64.59 -43.06
CA ASP A 76 -57.41 -64.20 -43.53
C ASP A 76 -57.08 -62.75 -43.11
N LYS A 77 -58.05 -61.83 -43.23
CA LYS A 77 -57.90 -60.43 -42.75
C LYS A 77 -57.70 -60.34 -41.23
N VAL A 78 -58.40 -61.16 -40.44
CA VAL A 78 -58.18 -61.24 -38.98
C VAL A 78 -56.75 -61.69 -38.68
N ALA A 79 -56.26 -62.71 -39.37
CA ALA A 79 -54.89 -63.20 -39.18
C ALA A 79 -53.83 -62.14 -39.55
N GLU A 80 -54.05 -61.38 -40.63
CA GLU A 80 -53.18 -60.28 -41.05
C GLU A 80 -53.13 -59.14 -40.01
N LEU A 81 -54.30 -58.72 -39.50
CA LEU A 81 -54.38 -57.68 -38.46
C LEU A 81 -53.76 -58.13 -37.14
N GLU A 82 -53.93 -59.39 -36.75
CA GLU A 82 -53.28 -59.95 -35.56
C GLU A 82 -51.74 -60.00 -35.71
N GLN A 83 -51.23 -60.26 -36.92
CA GLN A 83 -49.79 -60.14 -37.20
C GLN A 83 -49.30 -58.70 -37.12
N LYS A 84 -50.03 -57.73 -37.69
CA LYS A 84 -49.68 -56.29 -37.63
C LYS A 84 -49.66 -55.78 -36.18
N MET A 85 -50.65 -56.15 -35.36
CA MET A 85 -50.67 -55.78 -33.94
C MET A 85 -49.48 -56.39 -33.18
N LYS A 86 -49.11 -57.64 -33.46
CA LYS A 86 -47.92 -58.28 -32.86
C LYS A 86 -46.62 -57.59 -33.29
N ALA A 87 -46.51 -57.18 -34.56
CA ALA A 87 -45.36 -56.43 -35.04
C ALA A 87 -45.24 -55.08 -34.33
N GLU A 88 -46.35 -54.34 -34.17
CA GLU A 88 -46.35 -53.03 -33.53
C GLU A 88 -46.06 -53.11 -32.02
N THR A 89 -46.60 -54.11 -31.32
CA THR A 89 -46.29 -54.35 -29.89
C THR A 89 -44.82 -54.74 -29.68
N THR A 90 -44.22 -55.45 -30.63
CA THR A 90 -42.77 -55.76 -30.63
C THR A 90 -41.95 -54.48 -30.84
N ARG A 91 -42.37 -53.63 -31.78
CA ARG A 91 -41.73 -52.33 -32.03
C ARG A 91 -41.83 -51.40 -30.81
N GLN A 92 -42.96 -51.38 -30.11
CA GLN A 92 -43.15 -50.63 -28.86
C GLN A 92 -42.18 -51.13 -27.76
N THR A 93 -42.00 -52.45 -27.61
CA THR A 93 -41.06 -53.01 -26.63
C THR A 93 -39.60 -52.72 -26.98
N GLU A 94 -39.24 -52.74 -28.27
CA GLU A 94 -37.90 -52.33 -28.74
C GLU A 94 -37.61 -50.84 -28.45
N LEU A 95 -38.59 -49.96 -28.64
CA LEU A 95 -38.48 -48.53 -28.31
C LEU A 95 -38.27 -48.32 -26.80
N VAL A 96 -39.01 -49.03 -25.95
CA VAL A 96 -38.80 -49.00 -24.49
C VAL A 96 -37.40 -49.50 -24.12
N ALA A 97 -36.94 -50.59 -24.73
CA ALA A 97 -35.60 -51.11 -24.49
C ALA A 97 -34.51 -50.13 -24.95
N PHE A 98 -34.71 -49.42 -26.06
CA PHE A 98 -33.82 -48.35 -26.53
C PHE A 98 -33.77 -47.17 -25.57
N GLY A 99 -34.92 -46.70 -25.07
CA GLY A 99 -35.00 -45.65 -24.05
C GLY A 99 -34.22 -46.02 -22.78
N ASN A 100 -34.37 -47.26 -22.31
CA ASN A 100 -33.61 -47.77 -21.15
C ASN A 100 -32.09 -47.79 -21.39
N ARG A 101 -31.63 -48.06 -22.62
CA ARG A 101 -30.21 -48.00 -22.99
C ARG A 101 -29.68 -46.57 -22.99
N LEU A 102 -30.46 -45.61 -23.50
CA LEU A 102 -30.11 -44.19 -23.46
C LEU A 102 -30.00 -43.67 -22.03
N ALA A 103 -30.99 -43.95 -21.18
CA ALA A 103 -30.96 -43.57 -19.77
C ALA A 103 -29.75 -44.12 -19.01
N ARG A 104 -29.25 -45.32 -19.38
CA ARG A 104 -27.99 -45.85 -18.82
C ARG A 104 -26.77 -45.05 -19.28
N LYS A 105 -26.72 -44.64 -20.55
CA LYS A 105 -25.63 -43.82 -21.07
C LYS A 105 -25.63 -42.43 -20.42
N GLU A 106 -26.80 -41.80 -20.29
CA GLU A 106 -26.97 -40.51 -19.60
C GLU A 106 -26.46 -40.59 -18.17
N ARG A 107 -26.88 -41.59 -17.38
CA ARG A 107 -26.36 -41.80 -16.03
C ARG A 107 -24.83 -41.97 -15.99
N GLY A 108 -24.25 -42.66 -16.97
CA GLY A 108 -22.81 -42.80 -17.09
C GLY A 108 -22.10 -41.48 -17.35
N LEU A 109 -22.65 -40.64 -18.24
CA LEU A 109 -22.11 -39.30 -18.53
C LEU A 109 -22.25 -38.36 -17.34
N VAL A 110 -23.38 -38.38 -16.64
CA VAL A 110 -23.60 -37.60 -15.42
C VAL A 110 -22.55 -37.95 -14.37
N ALA A 111 -22.33 -39.24 -14.11
CA ALA A 111 -21.31 -39.71 -13.16
C ALA A 111 -19.88 -39.27 -13.56
N GLN A 112 -19.55 -39.31 -14.85
CA GLN A 112 -18.27 -38.78 -15.34
C GLN A 112 -18.16 -37.27 -15.10
N SER A 113 -19.24 -36.51 -15.32
CA SER A 113 -19.26 -35.06 -15.08
C SER A 113 -19.08 -34.73 -13.60
N GLU A 114 -19.70 -35.50 -12.70
CA GLU A 114 -19.56 -35.34 -11.26
C GLU A 114 -18.14 -35.64 -10.79
N GLY A 115 -17.51 -36.69 -11.33
CA GLY A 115 -16.10 -36.99 -11.09
C GLY A 115 -15.17 -35.84 -11.51
N LEU A 116 -15.39 -35.27 -12.70
CA LEU A 116 -14.63 -34.11 -13.17
C LEU A 116 -14.87 -32.85 -12.33
N LYS A 117 -16.10 -32.62 -11.84
CA LYS A 117 -16.41 -31.53 -10.91
C LYS A 117 -15.67 -31.70 -9.59
N ALA A 118 -15.61 -32.92 -9.05
CA ALA A 118 -14.88 -33.21 -7.82
C ALA A 118 -13.36 -32.96 -7.97
N GLU A 119 -12.77 -33.39 -9.09
CA GLU A 119 -11.36 -33.09 -9.40
C GLU A 119 -11.10 -31.59 -9.52
N LEU A 120 -12.01 -30.83 -10.15
CA LEU A 120 -11.91 -29.38 -10.24
C LEU A 120 -11.91 -28.72 -8.86
N GLU A 121 -12.79 -29.15 -7.95
CA GLU A 121 -12.83 -28.64 -6.57
C GLU A 121 -11.57 -29.02 -5.77
N ARG A 122 -11.03 -30.23 -5.99
CA ARG A 122 -9.73 -30.62 -5.41
C ARG A 122 -8.61 -29.69 -5.88
N ILE A 123 -8.53 -29.45 -7.19
CA ILE A 123 -7.54 -28.55 -7.78
C ILE A 123 -7.69 -27.13 -7.22
N LYS A 124 -8.91 -26.58 -7.15
CA LYS A 124 -9.16 -25.27 -6.52
C LYS A 124 -8.64 -25.21 -5.08
N GLY A 125 -8.84 -26.28 -4.30
CA GLY A 125 -8.33 -26.38 -2.94
C GLY A 125 -6.80 -26.38 -2.85
N GLU A 126 -6.11 -27.03 -3.80
CA GLU A 126 -4.65 -27.01 -3.92
C GLU A 126 -4.13 -25.62 -4.32
N TRP A 127 -4.76 -24.96 -5.30
CA TRP A 127 -4.42 -23.58 -5.70
C TRP A 127 -4.53 -22.60 -4.52
N ALA A 128 -5.59 -22.69 -3.71
CA ALA A 128 -5.75 -21.85 -2.53
C ALA A 128 -4.67 -22.09 -1.46
N LYS A 129 -4.05 -23.28 -1.42
CA LYS A 129 -2.90 -23.54 -0.54
C LYS A 129 -1.64 -22.85 -1.06
N LEU A 130 -1.37 -22.97 -2.36
CA LEU A 130 -0.23 -22.33 -3.00
C LEU A 130 -0.29 -20.81 -2.88
N GLU A 131 -1.47 -20.20 -3.07
CA GLU A 131 -1.64 -18.75 -2.92
C GLU A 131 -1.35 -18.25 -1.49
N ARG A 132 -1.75 -19.03 -0.48
CA ARG A 132 -1.40 -18.75 0.93
C ARG A 132 0.11 -18.90 1.19
N GLU A 133 0.77 -19.86 0.56
CA GLU A 133 2.21 -20.03 0.67
C GLU A 133 2.97 -18.90 -0.03
N GLN A 134 2.54 -18.48 -1.22
CA GLN A 134 3.10 -17.33 -1.93
C GLN A 134 3.00 -16.07 -1.07
N SER A 135 1.81 -15.80 -0.51
CA SER A 135 1.60 -14.66 0.38
C SER A 135 2.54 -14.66 1.60
N ARG A 136 2.83 -15.85 2.16
CA ARG A 136 3.80 -15.98 3.27
C ARG A 136 5.22 -15.69 2.82
N HIS A 137 5.62 -16.16 1.63
CA HIS A 137 6.93 -15.86 1.08
C HIS A 137 7.09 -14.36 0.81
N ASP A 138 6.09 -13.72 0.22
CA ASP A 138 6.11 -12.27 -0.05
C ASP A 138 6.28 -11.46 1.25
N PHE A 139 5.60 -11.87 2.32
CA PHE A 139 5.79 -11.27 3.64
C PHE A 139 7.21 -11.46 4.20
N GLN A 140 7.80 -12.64 4.03
CA GLN A 140 9.19 -12.89 4.46
C GLN A 140 10.20 -12.07 3.64
N VAL A 141 10.00 -11.94 2.33
CA VAL A 141 10.83 -11.10 1.46
C VAL A 141 10.76 -9.65 1.92
N LEU A 142 9.56 -9.12 2.19
CA LEU A 142 9.39 -7.75 2.70
C LEU A 142 10.17 -7.55 4.00
N ARG A 143 10.05 -8.49 4.95
CA ARG A 143 10.81 -8.46 6.21
C ARG A 143 12.31 -8.42 5.94
N TYR A 144 12.83 -9.29 5.08
CA TYR A 144 14.25 -9.31 4.74
C TYR A 144 14.72 -7.96 4.16
N THR A 145 13.93 -7.34 3.29
CA THR A 145 14.27 -6.02 2.73
C THR A 145 14.29 -4.90 3.76
N ASP A 146 13.38 -4.91 4.74
CA ASP A 146 13.37 -3.92 5.82
C ASP A 146 14.57 -4.09 6.76
N TRP A 147 14.95 -5.34 7.06
CA TRP A 147 16.17 -5.64 7.81
C TRP A 147 17.42 -5.15 7.07
N GLN A 148 17.50 -5.37 5.75
CA GLN A 148 18.62 -4.89 4.94
C GLN A 148 18.70 -3.37 4.94
N ARG A 149 17.58 -2.67 4.79
CA ARG A 149 17.51 -1.20 4.86
C ARG A 149 17.97 -0.66 6.23
N ALA A 150 17.60 -1.33 7.32
CA ALA A 150 18.05 -0.97 8.67
C ALA A 150 19.58 -1.15 8.84
N ILE A 151 20.13 -2.24 8.31
CA ILE A 151 21.58 -2.48 8.32
C ILE A 151 22.32 -1.38 7.55
N ASP A 152 21.84 -1.01 6.37
CA ASP A 152 22.48 0.00 5.54
C ASP A 152 22.39 1.40 6.15
N THR A 153 21.26 1.72 6.81
CA THR A 153 21.11 2.96 7.59
C THR A 153 22.11 3.00 8.75
N ALA A 154 22.24 1.91 9.51
CA ALA A 154 23.19 1.85 10.63
C ALA A 154 24.67 1.94 10.18
N LYS A 155 25.00 1.37 9.00
CA LYS A 155 26.33 1.54 8.40
C LYS A 155 26.59 2.99 8.04
N TYR A 156 25.63 3.66 7.40
CA TYR A 156 25.74 5.07 7.05
C TYR A 156 25.95 5.95 8.30
N ASP A 157 25.13 5.77 9.33
CA ASP A 157 25.25 6.53 10.59
C ASP A 157 26.62 6.34 11.24
N ARG A 158 27.15 5.11 11.20
CA ARG A 158 28.50 4.81 11.68
C ARG A 158 29.57 5.54 10.87
N GLU A 159 29.47 5.55 9.55
CA GLU A 159 30.42 6.25 8.67
C GLU A 159 30.41 7.76 8.94
N VAL A 160 29.22 8.35 9.11
CA VAL A 160 29.06 9.77 9.48
C VAL A 160 29.72 10.04 10.84
N ALA A 161 29.44 9.22 11.86
CA ALA A 161 30.04 9.39 13.18
C ALA A 161 31.58 9.28 13.17
N ILE A 162 32.13 8.38 12.35
CA ILE A 162 33.59 8.27 12.16
C ILE A 162 34.15 9.56 11.55
N LYS A 163 33.48 10.09 10.52
CA LYS A 163 33.90 11.33 9.87
C LYS A 163 33.88 12.52 10.84
N ASP A 164 32.81 12.67 11.61
CA ASP A 164 32.69 13.73 12.61
C ASP A 164 33.79 13.62 13.69
N ALA A 165 34.10 12.40 14.14
CA ALA A 165 35.18 12.17 15.09
C ALA A 165 36.56 12.56 14.54
N ILE A 166 36.82 12.30 13.26
CA ILE A 166 38.04 12.72 12.57
C ILE A 166 38.10 14.25 12.48
N ASP A 167 36.99 14.91 12.12
CA ASP A 167 36.93 16.36 12.01
C ASP A 167 37.16 17.06 13.35
N LEU A 168 36.57 16.55 14.43
CA LEU A 168 36.82 17.03 15.80
C LEU A 168 38.29 16.85 16.21
N ARG A 169 38.89 15.69 15.89
CA ARG A 169 40.32 15.44 16.15
C ARG A 169 41.20 16.45 15.42
N ASN A 170 40.93 16.69 14.15
CA ASN A 170 41.69 17.65 13.35
C ASN A 170 41.55 19.07 13.89
N LYS A 171 40.35 19.44 14.37
CA LYS A 171 40.13 20.74 15.02
C LYS A 171 40.94 20.87 16.31
N TRP A 172 40.93 19.85 17.16
CA TRP A 172 41.70 19.82 18.40
C TRP A 172 43.21 19.93 18.15
N VAL A 173 43.74 19.23 17.15
CA VAL A 173 45.17 19.32 16.76
C VAL A 173 45.54 20.77 16.41
N ARG A 174 44.76 21.44 15.57
CA ARG A 174 44.99 22.85 15.20
C ARG A 174 44.95 23.80 16.40
N GLU A 175 44.03 23.58 17.34
CA GLU A 175 43.96 24.38 18.56
C GLU A 175 45.17 24.15 19.47
N ASN A 176 45.65 22.90 19.57
CA ASN A 176 46.83 22.55 20.34
C ASN A 176 48.11 23.14 19.74
N GLU A 177 48.25 23.14 18.40
CA GLU A 177 49.34 23.81 17.68
C GLU A 177 49.35 25.32 17.98
N ARG A 178 48.21 26.00 17.85
CA ARG A 178 48.07 27.43 18.20
C ARG A 178 48.41 27.71 19.66
N ALA A 179 47.96 26.86 20.57
CA ALA A 179 48.29 27.01 21.99
C ALA A 179 49.80 26.88 22.23
N ASN A 180 50.48 25.98 21.52
CA ASN A 180 51.94 25.84 21.60
C ASN A 180 52.68 27.04 21.00
N GLU A 181 52.21 27.60 19.89
CA GLU A 181 52.76 28.84 19.32
C GLU A 181 52.64 30.01 20.30
N LEU A 182 51.45 30.21 20.89
CA LEU A 182 51.23 31.25 21.90
C LEU A 182 52.11 31.04 23.13
N LYS A 183 52.31 29.80 23.57
CA LYS A 183 53.26 29.49 24.66
C LYS A 183 54.69 29.89 24.29
N MET A 184 55.15 29.62 23.07
CA MET A 184 56.47 30.06 22.60
C MET A 184 56.58 31.58 22.55
N GLN A 185 55.56 32.28 22.06
CA GLN A 185 55.53 33.74 22.04
C GLN A 185 55.55 34.33 23.45
N LEU A 186 54.78 33.77 24.39
CA LEU A 186 54.80 34.18 25.78
C LEU A 186 56.14 33.92 26.45
N ALA A 187 56.78 32.78 26.19
CA ALA A 187 58.13 32.49 26.68
C ALA A 187 59.15 33.51 26.12
N SER A 188 59.05 33.88 24.85
CA SER A 188 59.86 34.94 24.24
C SER A 188 59.58 36.30 24.89
N TYR A 189 58.32 36.64 25.14
CA TYR A 189 57.94 37.91 25.77
C TYR A 189 58.41 37.98 27.24
N ALA A 190 58.28 36.90 28.00
CA ALA A 190 58.80 36.78 29.35
C ALA A 190 60.32 36.96 29.37
N ALA A 191 61.05 36.33 28.43
CA ALA A 191 62.48 36.53 28.28
C ALA A 191 62.87 37.99 27.96
N CYS A 192 62.02 38.76 27.27
CA CYS A 192 62.20 40.21 27.10
C CYS A 192 61.89 40.99 28.39
N CYS A 193 60.92 40.55 29.19
CA CYS A 193 60.45 41.25 30.39
C CYS A 193 61.24 40.95 31.66
N ASP A 194 62.03 39.88 31.69
CA ASP A 194 62.96 39.57 32.79
C ASP A 194 64.18 40.51 32.83
N THR A 195 64.33 41.39 31.81
CA THR A 195 65.11 42.61 32.00
C THR A 195 64.26 43.61 32.77
N GLU A 196 64.46 43.65 34.10
CA GLU A 196 63.94 44.73 34.94
C GLU A 196 64.14 46.06 34.21
N HIS A 197 63.09 46.88 34.05
CA HIS A 197 63.06 48.36 33.95
C HIS A 197 61.76 48.82 33.25
N SER A 198 60.92 49.55 33.99
CA SER A 198 59.72 50.27 33.50
C SER A 198 60.03 51.40 32.48
N GLY A 199 61.27 51.51 31.99
CA GLY A 199 61.67 52.42 30.91
C GLY A 199 61.30 51.92 29.51
N ASN A 200 61.05 50.61 29.34
CA ASN A 200 60.85 50.04 28.01
C ASN A 200 59.44 50.25 27.44
N ALA A 201 58.45 50.68 28.24
CA ALA A 201 57.12 51.00 27.72
C ALA A 201 57.15 52.17 26.72
N SER A 202 58.05 53.15 26.93
CA SER A 202 58.29 54.23 25.96
C SER A 202 58.88 53.67 24.67
N VAL A 203 59.90 52.82 24.78
CA VAL A 203 60.61 52.24 23.62
C VAL A 203 59.66 51.37 22.79
N ILE A 204 58.81 50.58 23.43
CA ILE A 204 57.80 49.74 22.77
C ILE A 204 56.74 50.63 22.09
N LEU A 205 56.30 51.72 22.73
CA LEU A 205 55.37 52.67 22.11
C LEU A 205 56.01 53.34 20.89
N ASP A 206 57.29 53.72 20.98
CA ASP A 206 58.05 54.32 19.88
C ASP A 206 58.20 53.33 18.71
N GLU A 207 58.46 52.04 18.97
CA GLU A 207 58.49 50.99 17.94
C GLU A 207 57.11 50.76 17.29
N MET A 208 56.03 50.80 18.08
CA MET A 208 54.67 50.66 17.55
C MET A 208 54.27 51.86 16.67
N LEU A 209 54.62 53.07 17.09
CA LEU A 209 54.38 54.32 16.37
C LEU A 209 55.23 54.41 15.09
N ALA A 210 56.48 53.96 15.12
CA ALA A 210 57.34 53.85 13.94
C ALA A 210 56.77 52.87 12.91
N LYS A 211 56.25 51.70 13.34
CA LYS A 211 55.55 50.76 12.45
C LYS A 211 54.25 51.33 11.88
N ALA A 212 53.55 52.17 12.66
CA ALA A 212 52.32 52.85 12.24
C ALA A 212 52.57 54.19 11.52
N ASN A 213 53.83 54.56 11.28
CA ASN A 213 54.28 55.79 10.60
C ASN A 213 53.63 57.08 11.15
N THR A 214 53.43 57.15 12.47
CA THR A 214 52.73 58.24 13.16
C THR A 214 53.58 58.78 14.31
N THR A 215 53.64 60.10 14.47
CA THR A 215 54.45 60.79 15.49
C THR A 215 53.57 61.39 16.59
N VAL A 216 54.08 61.46 17.83
CA VAL A 216 53.37 62.13 18.94
C VAL A 216 53.68 63.62 18.89
N ASP A 217 52.68 64.45 18.56
CA ASP A 217 52.87 65.89 18.37
C ASP A 217 52.97 66.69 19.68
N ALA A 218 52.28 66.24 20.75
CA ALA A 218 52.34 66.88 22.06
C ALA A 218 51.85 65.95 23.17
N VAL A 219 52.45 66.07 24.36
CA VAL A 219 51.98 65.43 25.60
C VAL A 219 51.36 66.50 26.48
N VAL A 220 50.04 66.47 26.64
CA VAL A 220 49.32 67.42 27.50
C VAL A 220 49.26 66.88 28.91
N ASN A 221 50.02 67.50 29.83
CA ASN A 221 49.94 67.22 31.25
C ASN A 221 48.97 68.17 31.96
N PHE A 222 47.89 67.64 32.52
CA PHE A 222 46.95 68.42 33.33
C PHE A 222 47.42 68.44 34.77
N ASN A 223 48.15 69.50 35.15
CA ASN A 223 48.52 69.73 36.54
C ASN A 223 47.31 70.30 37.31
N VAL A 224 46.54 69.42 37.97
CA VAL A 224 45.36 69.78 38.75
C VAL A 224 45.61 69.37 40.21
N PRO A 225 45.50 70.29 41.19
CA PRO A 225 45.69 69.95 42.59
C PRO A 225 44.65 68.92 43.08
N ASP A 226 45.09 67.98 43.91
CA ASP A 226 44.30 66.83 44.36
C ASP A 226 42.99 67.22 45.04
N GLU A 227 42.96 68.35 45.75
CA GLU A 227 41.76 68.89 46.40
C GLU A 227 40.60 69.09 45.42
N VAL A 228 40.93 69.57 44.20
CA VAL A 228 39.94 69.78 43.12
C VAL A 228 39.50 68.44 42.53
N LEU A 229 40.38 67.43 42.48
CA LEU A 229 40.06 66.10 41.99
C LEU A 229 39.12 65.36 42.96
N VAL A 230 39.36 65.48 44.27
CA VAL A 230 38.53 64.88 45.32
C VAL A 230 37.11 65.46 45.31
N GLU A 231 36.93 66.75 44.99
CA GLU A 231 35.59 67.33 44.81
C GLU A 231 34.95 66.92 43.47
N ARG A 232 35.75 66.81 42.40
CA ARG A 232 35.25 66.56 41.04
C ARG A 232 34.84 65.11 40.76
N ILE A 233 35.53 64.13 41.33
CA ILE A 233 35.25 62.71 41.11
C ILE A 233 33.86 62.29 41.64
N PRO A 234 33.47 62.57 42.90
CA PRO A 234 32.19 62.13 43.45
C PRO A 234 31.00 62.90 42.89
N GLY A 235 31.21 64.12 42.37
CA GLY A 235 30.17 64.91 41.74
C GLY A 235 29.81 64.48 40.32
N ARG A 236 30.57 63.55 39.71
CA ARG A 236 30.32 63.09 38.35
C ARG A 236 29.12 62.17 38.25
N ARG A 237 28.30 62.40 37.22
CA ARG A 237 27.05 61.73 36.90
C ARG A 237 27.09 61.35 35.41
N VAL A 238 26.68 60.14 35.03
CA VAL A 238 26.70 59.71 33.61
C VAL A 238 25.34 59.14 33.22
N HIS A 239 24.78 59.63 32.12
CA HIS A 239 23.58 59.05 31.54
C HIS A 239 23.95 57.73 30.86
N SER A 240 23.40 56.61 31.33
CA SER A 240 23.85 55.28 30.88
C SER A 240 23.53 54.97 29.42
N ALA A 241 22.50 55.60 28.85
CA ALA A 241 22.10 55.35 27.46
C ALA A 241 22.88 56.22 26.45
N SER A 242 23.12 57.49 26.75
CA SER A 242 23.82 58.42 25.83
C SER A 242 25.31 58.60 26.12
N GLY A 243 25.79 58.21 27.31
CA GLY A 243 27.18 58.40 27.73
C GLY A 243 27.52 59.83 28.15
N HIS A 244 26.57 60.78 28.09
CA HIS A 244 26.79 62.16 28.52
C HIS A 244 27.13 62.25 30.00
N SER A 245 28.16 63.03 30.32
CA SER A 245 28.66 63.22 31.68
C SER A 245 28.26 64.60 32.19
N TYR A 246 27.62 64.63 33.36
CA TYR A 246 27.22 65.83 34.09
C TYR A 246 27.98 65.89 35.41
N HIS A 247 28.01 67.08 36.03
CA HIS A 247 28.60 67.26 37.35
C HIS A 247 27.66 68.05 38.25
N VAL A 248 27.41 67.57 39.48
CA VAL A 248 26.42 68.17 40.39
C VAL A 248 26.62 69.69 40.61
N LYS A 249 27.88 70.15 40.75
CA LYS A 249 28.22 71.57 40.93
C LYS A 249 28.64 72.30 39.63
N PHE A 250 29.66 71.80 38.94
CA PHE A 250 30.28 72.51 37.80
C PHE A 250 29.48 72.48 36.48
N ALA A 251 28.62 71.47 36.28
CA ALA A 251 27.84 71.31 35.05
C ALA A 251 26.56 70.50 35.34
N PRO A 252 25.62 71.06 36.11
CA PRO A 252 24.37 70.37 36.43
C PRO A 252 23.47 70.26 35.18
N PRO A 253 22.63 69.22 35.08
CA PRO A 253 21.64 69.14 34.01
C PRO A 253 20.59 70.24 34.16
N LYS A 254 20.04 70.74 33.06
CA LYS A 254 19.00 71.79 33.04
C LYS A 254 17.74 71.36 33.79
N VAL A 255 17.40 70.06 33.72
CA VAL A 255 16.29 69.46 34.47
C VAL A 255 16.81 68.30 35.30
N ALA A 256 16.58 68.34 36.61
CA ALA A 256 17.03 67.30 37.53
C ALA A 256 16.52 65.92 37.09
N GLY A 257 17.45 64.98 36.89
CA GLY A 257 17.12 63.60 36.52
C GLY A 257 16.74 63.37 35.06
N LYS A 258 16.94 64.35 34.17
CA LYS A 258 16.77 64.19 32.72
C LYS A 258 18.05 64.56 31.97
N ASP A 259 18.23 63.93 30.83
CA ASP A 259 19.28 64.32 29.88
C ASP A 259 18.85 65.59 29.11
N ASP A 260 19.76 66.54 28.94
CA ASP A 260 19.45 67.84 28.35
C ASP A 260 19.20 67.78 26.83
N MET A 261 19.66 66.71 26.17
CA MET A 261 19.49 66.54 24.72
C MET A 261 18.35 65.59 24.37
N THR A 262 18.22 64.45 25.07
CA THR A 262 17.16 63.47 24.76
C THR A 262 15.88 63.69 25.55
N GLY A 263 15.89 64.45 26.65
CA GLY A 263 14.71 64.69 27.49
C GLY A 263 14.20 63.45 28.24
N GLU A 264 14.88 62.33 28.09
CA GLU A 264 14.50 61.04 28.67
C GLU A 264 14.67 61.05 30.20
N PRO A 265 13.72 60.46 30.94
CA PRO A 265 13.87 60.27 32.38
C PRO A 265 15.00 59.27 32.64
N SER A 266 16.02 59.70 33.38
CA SER A 266 17.09 58.82 33.83
C SER A 266 16.54 57.83 34.87
N SER A 267 15.96 56.73 34.38
CA SER A 267 15.31 55.69 35.18
C SER A 267 16.25 54.96 36.14
N LYS A 268 17.56 55.26 36.07
CA LYS A 268 18.58 54.86 37.03
C LYS A 268 19.39 56.10 37.35
N GLN A 269 19.12 56.68 38.53
CA GLN A 269 19.88 57.74 39.19
C GLN A 269 21.32 57.74 38.70
N PHE A 270 21.72 58.79 37.97
CA PHE A 270 23.04 58.96 37.38
C PHE A 270 24.13 58.30 38.23
N ARG A 271 24.65 57.14 37.81
CA ARG A 271 25.54 56.35 38.66
C ARG A 271 26.87 57.09 38.84
N LEU A 272 27.36 57.11 40.08
CA LEU A 272 28.77 57.41 40.36
C LEU A 272 29.63 56.47 39.52
N ARG A 273 30.45 57.02 38.64
CA ARG A 273 31.48 56.23 37.96
C ARG A 273 32.50 55.83 39.04
N ARG A 274 32.48 54.56 39.45
CA ARG A 274 33.47 54.02 40.39
C ARG A 274 34.86 54.19 39.77
N GLY A 275 35.65 55.12 40.29
CA GLY A 275 37.09 55.16 40.02
C GLY A 275 37.73 53.96 40.71
N ARG A 276 38.50 53.18 39.95
CA ARG A 276 39.35 52.12 40.52
C ARG A 276 40.64 52.82 40.96
N CYS A 277 40.74 53.17 42.24
CA CYS A 277 42.01 53.65 42.80
C CYS A 277 42.95 52.45 42.92
N VAL A 278 44.02 52.44 42.13
CA VAL A 278 45.17 51.55 42.34
C VAL A 278 46.09 52.31 43.29
N THR A 279 46.12 51.91 44.56
CA THR A 279 47.12 52.42 45.50
C THR A 279 48.41 51.65 45.28
N SER A 280 49.42 52.32 44.72
CA SER A 280 50.81 51.87 44.79
C SER A 280 51.37 52.23 46.17
N THR A 281 51.37 51.28 47.09
CA THR A 281 52.27 51.36 48.25
C THR A 281 53.65 50.91 47.80
N GLY A 282 54.62 51.82 47.93
CA GLY A 282 56.04 51.50 47.84
C GLY A 282 56.54 50.74 49.06
#